data_AF-A0A2R6K3J6-F1
#
_entry.id   AF-A0A2R6K3J6-F1
#
_cell.length_a   1.000
_cell.length_b   1.000
_cell.length_c   1.000
_cell.angle_alpha   90.00
_cell.angle_beta   90.00
_cell.angle_gamma   90.00
#
_symmetry.space_group_name_H-M   'P 1'
#
loop_
_entity.id
_entity.type
_entity.pdbx_description
1 polymer ?
#
loop_
_entity_poly.entity_id
_entity_poly.type
_entity_poly.pdbx_seq_one_letter_code
_entity_poly.pdbx_strand_id
1 'polypeptide(L)'
;MFREITNQRESPYSWLDPWLGADSRLWRTVERLRFQNPHLSEIDIDEQSIPTRTLEEVRTSRLPLYREAAKLLEWYQRYSRGECDEAELRDLFNTLFVRPKEVSELFEIYWAYKLVETFEERRLQPMTGSSNVVAQWDTNEAIYTLRYRSSSSDPPCFYISLEDAEGEKSLLDQAIPDGTTFTQRYYASIERAATMKEELLGSSGVQRSLWSGEPDILLTKRSLESAGLQAVFLGEVKWAESGRQKAIASKAAEGIEELCEYRELLTDGNGSYLASTNQSVQIEAAVFTRDFAPEGNRSRQTQLITYGDDIKRPI
;
A
#
# COMPACT_ATOMS: atom_id res chain seq x y z
N MET A 1 -8.62 19.99 2.23
CA MET A 1 -7.52 19.67 3.16
C MET A 1 -7.66 20.36 4.54
N PHE A 2 -7.86 21.68 4.67
CA PHE A 2 -8.00 22.33 5.99
C PHE A 2 -9.42 22.38 6.60
N ARG A 3 -10.49 22.09 5.83
CA ARG A 3 -11.87 22.00 6.35
C ARG A 3 -12.13 20.71 7.16
N GLU A 4 -11.39 19.64 6.90
CA GLU A 4 -11.58 18.34 7.57
C GLU A 4 -10.81 18.20 8.89
N ILE A 5 -9.72 18.96 9.08
CA ILE A 5 -8.93 18.93 10.33
C ILE A 5 -9.75 19.45 11.52
N THR A 6 -10.80 20.23 11.26
CA THR A 6 -11.60 20.87 12.32
C THR A 6 -12.48 19.94 13.15
N ASN A 7 -12.67 18.68 12.75
CA ASN A 7 -13.59 17.77 13.46
C ASN A 7 -12.97 16.49 14.04
N GLN A 8 -11.68 16.23 13.86
CA GLN A 8 -11.00 15.14 14.57
C GLN A 8 -10.26 15.70 15.79
N ARG A 9 -11.03 15.98 16.85
CA ARG A 9 -10.49 16.36 18.18
C ARG A 9 -9.94 15.17 18.97
N GLU A 10 -10.12 13.96 18.45
CA GLU A 10 -9.55 12.74 19.01
C GLU A 10 -8.78 12.04 17.90
N SER A 11 -7.48 11.88 18.12
CA SER A 11 -6.60 11.10 17.28
C SER A 11 -6.56 9.67 17.84
N PRO A 12 -6.67 8.61 17.01
CA PRO A 12 -6.46 7.24 17.47
C PRO A 12 -4.99 6.97 17.89
N TYR A 13 -4.12 7.96 17.79
CA TYR A 13 -2.70 7.89 18.12
C TYR A 13 -2.38 8.72 19.36
N SER A 14 -2.15 8.03 20.49
CA SER A 14 -1.84 8.64 21.79
C SER A 14 -0.57 9.51 21.80
N TRP A 15 0.36 9.27 20.86
CA TRP A 15 1.57 10.07 20.72
C TRP A 15 1.33 11.45 20.06
N LEU A 16 0.18 11.63 19.40
CA LEU A 16 -0.26 12.90 18.82
C LEU A 16 -1.09 13.74 19.80
N ASP A 17 -1.57 13.17 20.91
CA ASP A 17 -2.39 13.85 21.92
C ASP A 17 -1.77 15.17 22.44
N PRO A 18 -0.43 15.27 22.68
CA PRO A 18 0.18 16.53 23.08
C PRO A 18 0.09 17.64 22.03
N TRP A 19 -0.19 17.29 20.78
CA TRP A 19 -0.15 18.15 19.59
C TRP A 19 -1.55 18.50 19.04
N LEU A 20 -2.56 17.65 19.27
CA LEU A 20 -3.89 17.75 18.63
C LEU A 20 -5.05 18.07 19.60
N GLY A 21 -4.84 18.09 20.92
CA GLY A 21 -5.89 18.46 21.88
C GLY A 21 -6.15 19.97 21.99
N ALA A 22 -7.30 20.37 22.53
CA ALA A 22 -7.62 21.78 22.85
C ALA A 22 -6.59 22.43 23.80
N ASP A 23 -5.88 21.60 24.57
CA ASP A 23 -4.79 22.02 25.45
C ASP A 23 -3.40 22.03 24.79
N SER A 24 -3.30 21.55 23.56
CA SER A 24 -2.03 21.56 22.83
C SER A 24 -1.59 22.98 22.54
N ARG A 25 -0.33 23.27 22.86
CA ARG A 25 0.30 24.55 22.50
C ARG A 25 0.33 24.76 20.99
N LEU A 26 0.48 23.70 20.20
CA LEU A 26 0.47 23.77 18.74
C LEU A 26 -0.95 24.09 18.25
N TRP A 27 -1.95 23.32 18.66
CA TRP A 27 -3.34 23.52 18.24
C TRP A 27 -3.87 24.90 18.66
N ARG A 28 -3.63 25.33 19.91
CA ARG A 28 -3.97 26.70 20.35
C ARG A 28 -3.26 27.76 19.54
N THR A 29 -2.02 27.51 19.08
CA THR A 29 -1.30 28.45 18.21
C THR A 29 -1.92 28.50 16.83
N VAL A 30 -2.29 27.36 16.25
CA VAL A 30 -2.94 27.27 14.93
C VAL A 30 -4.36 27.85 14.96
N GLU A 31 -5.20 27.52 15.95
CA GLU A 31 -6.52 28.12 16.13
C GLU A 31 -6.42 29.62 16.36
N ARG A 32 -5.49 30.07 17.22
CA ARG A 32 -5.25 31.49 17.43
C ARG A 32 -4.85 32.19 16.14
N LEU A 33 -3.93 31.60 15.37
CA LEU A 33 -3.53 32.14 14.07
C LEU A 33 -4.72 32.15 13.09
N ARG A 34 -5.56 31.12 13.06
CA ARG A 34 -6.71 31.05 12.13
C ARG A 34 -7.83 32.03 12.48
N PHE A 35 -8.23 32.10 13.76
CA PHE A 35 -9.41 32.84 14.21
C PHE A 35 -9.11 34.23 14.75
N GLN A 36 -7.87 34.53 15.13
CA GLN A 36 -7.47 35.86 15.60
C GLN A 36 -6.57 36.60 14.61
N ASN A 37 -6.13 35.96 13.51
CA ASN A 37 -5.52 36.69 12.40
C ASN A 37 -6.61 37.00 11.37
N PRO A 38 -7.05 38.26 11.25
CA PRO A 38 -8.09 38.65 10.30
C PRO A 38 -7.72 38.27 8.86
N HIS A 39 -6.42 38.25 8.54
CA HIS A 39 -5.93 37.88 7.20
C HIS A 39 -6.02 36.38 6.89
N LEU A 40 -6.10 35.50 7.89
CA LEU A 40 -6.23 34.05 7.68
C LEU A 40 -7.69 33.59 7.76
N SER A 41 -8.53 34.32 8.51
CA SER A 41 -9.98 34.04 8.60
C SER A 41 -10.75 34.41 7.33
N GLU A 42 -10.20 35.31 6.52
CA GLU A 42 -10.81 35.79 5.26
C GLU A 42 -10.36 34.97 4.02
N ILE A 43 -9.45 34.01 4.17
CA ILE A 43 -8.96 33.21 3.04
C ILE A 43 -10.04 32.22 2.64
N ASP A 44 -10.68 32.48 1.49
CA ASP A 44 -11.52 31.51 0.81
C ASP A 44 -10.64 30.50 0.07
N ILE A 45 -10.71 29.24 0.50
CA ILE A 45 -9.87 28.14 0.01
C ILE A 45 -10.38 27.64 -1.35
N ASP A 46 -11.64 27.94 -1.69
CA ASP A 46 -12.31 27.36 -2.85
C ASP A 46 -12.21 28.25 -4.11
N GLU A 47 -11.71 29.50 -4.01
CA GLU A 47 -11.84 30.48 -5.12
C GLU A 47 -10.60 31.28 -5.57
N GLN A 48 -9.39 31.11 -4.99
CA GLN A 48 -8.26 31.97 -5.40
C GLN A 48 -7.01 31.23 -5.84
N SER A 49 -6.78 31.22 -7.17
CA SER A 49 -5.45 31.00 -7.74
C SER A 49 -4.54 32.16 -7.32
N ILE A 50 -3.48 31.87 -6.54
CA ILE A 50 -2.53 32.88 -6.10
C ILE A 50 -1.71 33.36 -7.30
N PRO A 51 -1.71 34.67 -7.63
CA PRO A 51 -0.91 35.20 -8.74
C PRO A 51 0.58 34.92 -8.55
N THR A 52 1.30 34.60 -9.63
CA THR A 52 2.74 34.32 -9.61
C THR A 52 3.55 35.42 -8.92
N ARG A 53 3.16 36.68 -9.11
CA ARG A 53 3.80 37.84 -8.48
C ARG A 53 3.69 37.81 -6.95
N THR A 54 2.54 37.41 -6.41
CA THR A 54 2.33 37.28 -4.96
C THR A 54 3.20 36.16 -4.40
N LEU A 55 3.35 35.05 -5.14
CA LEU A 55 4.27 33.97 -4.78
C LEU A 55 5.73 34.43 -4.72
N GLU A 56 6.20 35.22 -5.71
CA GLU A 56 7.55 35.79 -5.73
C GLU A 56 7.81 36.74 -4.54
N GLU A 57 6.83 37.57 -4.19
CA GLU A 57 6.91 38.48 -3.04
C GLU A 57 6.99 37.69 -1.72
N VAL A 58 6.17 36.65 -1.55
CA VAL A 58 6.14 35.80 -0.35
C VAL A 58 7.41 34.94 -0.23
N ARG A 59 8.02 34.53 -1.35
CA ARG A 59 9.27 33.76 -1.40
C ARG A 59 10.47 34.49 -0.79
N THR A 60 10.45 35.83 -0.81
CA THR A 60 11.51 36.66 -0.21
C THR A 60 11.14 37.19 1.19
N SER A 61 10.00 36.77 1.73
CA SER A 61 9.51 37.19 3.03
C SER A 61 10.55 36.95 4.13
N ARG A 62 10.66 37.87 5.08
CA ARG A 62 11.55 37.71 6.24
C ARG A 62 11.07 36.60 7.20
N LEU A 63 9.84 36.13 7.03
CA LEU A 63 9.22 35.11 7.86
C LEU A 63 9.44 33.72 7.23
N PRO A 64 10.14 32.78 7.90
CA PRO A 64 10.45 31.46 7.37
C PRO A 64 9.21 30.68 6.90
N LEU A 65 8.14 30.69 7.68
CA LEU A 65 6.88 29.99 7.35
C LEU A 65 6.31 30.40 5.98
N TYR A 66 6.31 31.69 5.67
CA TYR A 66 5.79 32.20 4.40
C TYR A 66 6.68 31.79 3.23
N ARG A 67 8.01 31.85 3.40
CA ARG A 67 8.95 31.40 2.36
C ARG A 67 8.80 29.91 2.08
N GLU A 68 8.66 29.10 3.14
CA GLU A 68 8.48 27.65 3.02
C GLU A 68 7.14 27.32 2.35
N ALA A 69 6.05 27.98 2.75
CA ALA A 69 4.75 27.81 2.13
C ALA A 69 4.76 28.21 0.63
N ALA A 70 5.44 29.32 0.27
CA ALA A 70 5.60 29.73 -1.13
C ALA A 70 6.41 28.70 -1.94
N LYS A 71 7.51 28.17 -1.37
CA LYS A 71 8.32 27.12 -2.00
C LYS A 71 7.49 25.85 -2.27
N LEU A 72 6.72 25.40 -1.27
CA LEU A 72 5.85 24.22 -1.40
C LEU A 72 4.74 24.42 -2.45
N LEU A 73 4.13 25.61 -2.50
CA LEU A 73 3.09 25.91 -3.47
C LEU A 73 3.65 26.04 -4.90
N GLU A 74 4.83 26.65 -5.07
CA GLU A 74 5.54 26.72 -6.35
C GLU A 74 5.86 25.32 -6.88
N TRP A 75 6.40 24.46 -6.01
CA TRP A 75 6.63 23.05 -6.31
C TRP A 75 5.34 22.35 -6.77
N TYR A 76 4.26 22.45 -5.99
CA TYR A 76 2.97 21.87 -6.37
C TYR A 76 2.50 22.36 -7.75
N GLN A 77 2.56 23.66 -8.02
CA GLN A 77 2.14 24.23 -9.30
C GLN A 77 3.02 23.74 -10.47
N ARG A 78 4.34 23.70 -10.31
CA ARG A 78 5.28 23.23 -11.34
C ARG A 78 5.10 21.74 -11.62
N TYR A 79 4.96 20.91 -10.58
CA TYR A 79 4.72 19.48 -10.73
C TYR A 79 3.36 19.19 -11.38
N SER A 80 2.30 19.96 -11.06
CA SER A 80 1.01 19.84 -11.74
C SER A 80 1.06 20.12 -13.25
N ARG A 81 2.10 20.85 -13.71
CA ARG A 81 2.38 21.13 -15.13
C ARG A 81 3.41 20.19 -15.76
N GLY A 82 3.93 19.21 -15.01
CA GLY A 82 4.96 18.27 -15.48
C GLY A 82 6.38 18.83 -15.51
N GLU A 83 6.62 20.00 -14.91
CA GLU A 83 7.94 20.61 -14.80
C GLU A 83 8.70 20.04 -13.59
N CYS A 84 9.38 18.90 -13.78
CA CYS A 84 10.08 18.20 -12.70
C CYS A 84 11.60 18.35 -12.79
N ASP A 85 12.24 18.90 -11.75
CA ASP A 85 13.69 18.81 -11.52
C ASP A 85 13.99 17.69 -10.50
N GLU A 86 14.98 16.84 -10.80
CA GLU A 86 15.30 15.67 -9.97
C GLU A 86 15.81 16.06 -8.57
N ALA A 87 16.62 17.11 -8.45
CA ALA A 87 17.15 17.54 -7.17
C ALA A 87 16.05 18.15 -6.29
N GLU A 88 15.13 18.92 -6.89
CA GLU A 88 13.96 19.45 -6.20
C GLU A 88 12.98 18.34 -5.77
N LEU A 89 12.75 17.33 -6.62
CA LEU A 89 11.93 16.17 -6.25
C LEU A 89 12.55 15.39 -5.10
N ARG A 90 13.88 15.18 -5.12
CA ARG A 90 14.58 14.56 -3.99
C ARG A 90 14.45 15.38 -2.71
N ASP A 91 14.59 16.72 -2.78
CA ASP A 91 14.40 17.61 -1.63
C ASP A 91 12.95 17.55 -1.12
N LEU A 92 11.96 17.57 -2.01
CA LEU A 92 10.54 17.41 -1.69
C LEU A 92 10.28 16.07 -1.02
N PHE A 93 10.70 14.94 -1.60
CA PHE A 93 10.50 13.61 -1.01
C PHE A 93 11.23 13.45 0.32
N ASN A 94 12.41 14.07 0.50
CA ASN A 94 13.08 14.09 1.80
C ASN A 94 12.35 14.97 2.84
N THR A 95 11.56 15.94 2.39
CA THR A 95 10.76 16.84 3.24
C THR A 95 9.37 16.25 3.54
N LEU A 96 8.81 15.47 2.60
CA LEU A 96 7.58 14.72 2.76
C LEU A 96 7.83 13.44 3.58
N PHE A 97 6.82 12.97 4.30
CA PHE A 97 6.91 11.82 5.22
C PHE A 97 7.24 10.47 4.57
N VAL A 98 7.55 10.43 3.26
CA VAL A 98 7.83 9.22 2.49
C VAL A 98 9.27 9.29 2.00
N ARG A 99 10.16 8.53 2.64
CA ARG A 99 11.58 8.45 2.28
C ARG A 99 11.87 7.10 1.59
N PRO A 100 11.61 6.97 0.29
CA PRO A 100 11.91 5.74 -0.43
C PRO A 100 13.42 5.51 -0.47
N LYS A 101 13.84 4.27 -0.22
CA LYS A 101 15.26 3.90 -0.23
C LYS A 101 15.75 3.60 -1.64
N GLU A 102 14.87 3.10 -2.49
CA GLU A 102 15.18 2.62 -3.84
C GLU A 102 14.14 3.10 -4.86
N VAL A 103 14.52 3.08 -6.14
CA VAL A 103 13.63 3.49 -7.25
C VAL A 103 12.45 2.51 -7.42
N SER A 104 12.65 1.23 -7.10
CA SER A 104 11.60 0.21 -7.04
C SER A 104 10.46 0.63 -6.10
N GLU A 105 10.80 1.07 -4.90
CA GLU A 105 9.82 1.50 -3.88
C GLU A 105 9.00 2.71 -4.35
N LEU A 106 9.65 3.69 -4.99
CA LEU A 106 8.95 4.81 -5.64
C LEU A 106 8.00 4.35 -6.74
N PHE A 107 8.40 3.34 -7.49
CA PHE A 107 7.60 2.80 -8.58
C PHE A 107 6.38 2.04 -8.05
N GLU A 108 6.53 1.30 -6.94
CA GLU A 108 5.42 0.66 -6.25
C GLU A 108 4.39 1.70 -5.76
N ILE A 109 4.88 2.75 -5.09
CA ILE A 109 4.03 3.85 -4.61
C ILE A 109 3.32 4.55 -5.77
N TYR A 110 4.01 4.81 -6.88
CA TYR A 110 3.43 5.39 -8.09
C TYR A 110 2.20 4.58 -8.55
N TRP A 111 2.32 3.25 -8.67
CA TRP A 111 1.23 2.41 -9.11
C TRP A 111 0.08 2.34 -8.11
N ALA A 112 0.36 2.34 -6.81
CA ALA A 112 -0.68 2.43 -5.78
C ALA A 112 -1.52 3.70 -5.96
N TYR A 113 -0.88 4.87 -6.14
CA TYR A 113 -1.59 6.13 -6.37
C TYR A 113 -2.30 6.19 -7.72
N LYS A 114 -1.69 5.66 -8.79
CA LYS A 114 -2.35 5.56 -10.10
C LYS A 114 -3.61 4.69 -10.03
N LEU A 115 -3.60 3.61 -9.25
CA LEU A 115 -4.77 2.79 -9.04
C LEU A 115 -5.84 3.54 -8.25
N VAL A 116 -5.44 4.24 -7.19
CA VAL A 116 -6.33 5.11 -6.42
C VAL A 116 -7.00 6.16 -7.32
N GLU A 117 -6.28 6.73 -8.28
CA GLU A 117 -6.83 7.71 -9.23
C GLU A 117 -8.03 7.20 -10.06
N THR A 118 -8.18 5.88 -10.22
CA THR A 118 -9.30 5.27 -10.94
C THR A 118 -10.64 5.32 -10.18
N PHE A 119 -10.64 5.75 -8.92
CA PHE A 119 -11.83 5.85 -8.06
C PHE A 119 -12.16 7.31 -7.71
N GLU A 120 -13.38 7.76 -7.97
CA GLU A 120 -13.80 9.16 -7.74
C GLU A 120 -13.95 9.49 -6.24
N GLU A 121 -14.55 8.60 -5.45
CA GLU A 121 -14.89 8.82 -4.03
C GLU A 121 -13.74 8.52 -3.05
N ARG A 122 -12.52 8.44 -3.57
CA ARG A 122 -11.32 8.07 -2.82
C ARG A 122 -11.03 9.03 -1.65
N ARG A 123 -10.72 8.48 -0.48
CA ARG A 123 -10.10 9.24 0.62
C ARG A 123 -8.71 8.67 0.88
N LEU A 124 -7.69 9.51 0.63
CA LEU A 124 -6.31 9.15 0.90
C LEU A 124 -6.09 9.02 2.41
N GLN A 125 -5.33 7.99 2.79
CA GLN A 125 -4.92 7.75 4.16
C GLN A 125 -3.40 8.00 4.26
N PRO A 126 -2.93 8.69 5.30
CA PRO A 126 -1.51 8.82 5.53
C PRO A 126 -0.93 7.45 5.86
N MET A 127 0.00 6.97 5.03
CA MET A 127 0.80 5.80 5.33
C MET A 127 1.72 6.14 6.50
N THR A 128 1.68 5.32 7.54
CA THR A 128 2.50 5.49 8.74
C THR A 128 3.22 4.18 9.04
N GLY A 129 4.21 4.19 9.93
CA GLY A 129 4.91 2.94 10.30
C GLY A 129 4.00 1.84 10.87
N SER A 130 2.76 2.17 11.25
CA SER A 130 1.75 1.22 11.74
C SER A 130 0.55 1.01 10.80
N SER A 131 0.42 1.81 9.73
CA SER A 131 -0.67 1.68 8.76
C SER A 131 -0.13 1.71 7.35
N ASN A 132 -0.42 0.64 6.62
CA ASN A 132 -0.08 0.49 5.23
C ASN A 132 -1.27 0.79 4.30
N VAL A 133 -2.35 1.36 4.84
CA VAL A 133 -3.52 1.81 4.07
C VAL A 133 -3.15 3.09 3.31
N VAL A 134 -3.29 3.04 1.99
CA VAL A 134 -3.05 4.17 1.09
C VAL A 134 -4.35 4.96 0.87
N ALA A 135 -5.47 4.25 0.72
CA ALA A 135 -6.76 4.87 0.52
C ALA A 135 -7.89 3.96 1.02
N GLN A 136 -8.98 4.59 1.44
CA GLN A 136 -10.20 3.91 1.83
C GLN A 136 -11.41 4.73 1.41
N TRP A 137 -12.43 4.06 0.88
CA TRP A 137 -13.69 4.71 0.52
C TRP A 137 -14.85 3.74 0.71
N ASP A 138 -16.02 4.31 0.95
CA ASP A 138 -17.24 3.57 1.17
C ASP A 138 -18.22 3.93 0.06
N THR A 139 -18.92 2.92 -0.41
CA THR A 139 -20.10 3.09 -1.27
C THR A 139 -21.34 2.75 -0.45
N ASN A 140 -22.53 2.80 -1.04
CA ASN A 140 -23.75 2.38 -0.34
C ASN A 140 -23.76 0.89 0.04
N GLU A 141 -22.94 0.06 -0.61
CA GLU A 141 -22.99 -1.41 -0.46
C GLU A 141 -21.70 -2.02 0.11
N ALA A 142 -20.56 -1.35 -0.06
CA ALA A 142 -19.26 -1.92 0.22
C ALA A 142 -18.22 -0.89 0.68
N ILE A 143 -17.28 -1.37 1.49
CA ILE A 143 -16.05 -0.69 1.87
C ILE A 143 -14.92 -1.19 0.98
N TYR A 144 -14.17 -0.24 0.42
CA TYR A 144 -12.97 -0.49 -0.35
C TYR A 144 -11.75 -0.02 0.45
N THR A 145 -10.73 -0.88 0.55
CA THR A 145 -9.47 -0.53 1.22
C THR A 145 -8.29 -0.92 0.34
N LEU A 146 -7.48 0.06 -0.05
CA LEU A 146 -6.24 -0.12 -0.78
C LEU A 146 -5.05 -0.02 0.19
N ARG A 147 -4.23 -1.06 0.22
CA ARG A 147 -3.04 -1.18 1.03
C ARG A 147 -1.81 -1.35 0.15
N TYR A 148 -0.69 -0.84 0.64
CA TYR A 148 0.64 -1.01 0.07
C TYR A 148 1.41 -2.04 0.89
N ARG A 149 2.09 -2.99 0.26
CA ARG A 149 2.95 -4.00 0.94
C ARG A 149 2.30 -4.59 2.19
N SER A 150 1.28 -5.40 1.95
CA SER A 150 0.38 -5.86 3.01
C SER A 150 0.36 -7.37 3.12
N SER A 151 1.01 -7.91 4.15
CA SER A 151 0.88 -9.29 4.61
C SER A 151 -0.25 -9.45 5.66
N SER A 152 -1.34 -8.69 5.49
CA SER A 152 -2.30 -8.32 6.54
C SER A 152 -2.70 -9.43 7.53
N SER A 153 -2.88 -9.03 8.80
CA SER A 153 -3.54 -9.84 9.84
C SER A 153 -5.07 -9.89 9.71
N ASP A 154 -5.63 -9.00 8.88
CA ASP A 154 -7.04 -8.98 8.49
C ASP A 154 -7.19 -9.69 7.14
N PRO A 155 -8.23 -10.52 6.93
CA PRO A 155 -8.38 -11.23 5.66
C PRO A 155 -8.38 -10.30 4.43
N PRO A 156 -7.89 -10.78 3.28
CA PRO A 156 -7.35 -12.12 3.08
C PRO A 156 -5.94 -12.30 3.68
N CYS A 157 -5.60 -13.52 4.07
CA CYS A 157 -4.39 -13.85 4.81
C CYS A 157 -3.29 -14.39 3.88
N PHE A 158 -2.10 -13.78 3.94
CA PHE A 158 -0.92 -14.16 3.15
C PHE A 158 0.08 -14.95 3.99
N TYR A 159 -0.42 -15.88 4.80
CA TYR A 159 0.40 -16.63 5.74
C TYR A 159 -0.19 -18.02 5.97
N ILE A 160 0.67 -19.04 5.90
CA ILE A 160 0.33 -20.42 6.25
C ILE A 160 1.36 -20.90 7.26
N SER A 161 0.91 -21.20 8.48
CA SER A 161 1.75 -21.81 9.49
C SER A 161 1.89 -23.32 9.25
N LEU A 162 2.88 -23.94 9.90
CA LEU A 162 2.98 -25.40 9.96
C LEU A 162 1.73 -26.02 10.61
N GLU A 163 1.15 -25.35 11.61
CA GLU A 163 -0.07 -25.80 12.30
C GLU A 163 -1.27 -25.86 11.33
N ASP A 164 -1.44 -24.84 10.49
CA ASP A 164 -2.51 -24.80 9.49
C ASP A 164 -2.43 -25.98 8.51
N ALA A 165 -1.22 -26.44 8.19
CA ALA A 165 -0.99 -27.55 7.27
C ALA A 165 -0.90 -28.93 7.96
N GLU A 166 -1.04 -29.00 9.29
CA GLU A 166 -0.89 -30.26 10.04
C GLU A 166 -1.94 -31.29 9.61
N GLY A 167 -3.16 -30.84 9.29
CA GLY A 167 -4.24 -31.69 8.77
C GLY A 167 -3.87 -32.35 7.44
N GLU A 168 -3.36 -31.57 6.49
CA GLU A 168 -2.90 -32.09 5.19
C GLU A 168 -1.72 -33.04 5.34
N LYS A 169 -0.76 -32.67 6.19
CA LYS A 169 0.40 -33.51 6.51
C LYS A 169 -0.02 -34.82 7.16
N SER A 170 -1.02 -34.82 8.05
CA SER A 170 -1.55 -36.02 8.69
C SER A 170 -2.23 -36.97 7.69
N LEU A 171 -2.95 -36.44 6.70
CA LEU A 171 -3.51 -37.25 5.61
C LEU A 171 -2.41 -37.89 4.76
N LEU A 172 -1.35 -37.13 4.45
CA LEU A 172 -0.18 -37.64 3.72
C LEU A 172 0.58 -38.70 4.53
N ASP A 173 0.76 -38.51 5.84
CA ASP A 173 1.40 -39.50 6.72
C ASP A 173 0.61 -40.81 6.78
N GLN A 174 -0.72 -40.76 6.70
CA GLN A 174 -1.55 -41.97 6.62
C GLN A 174 -1.45 -42.64 5.26
N ALA A 175 -1.47 -41.86 4.17
CA ALA A 175 -1.41 -42.38 2.81
C ALA A 175 -0.02 -42.91 2.44
N ILE A 176 1.03 -42.24 2.92
CA ILE A 176 2.45 -42.49 2.59
C ILE A 176 3.26 -42.44 3.91
N PRO A 177 3.23 -43.53 4.71
CA PRO A 177 3.82 -43.53 6.06
C PRO A 177 5.35 -43.48 6.10
N ASP A 178 6.01 -43.75 4.98
CA ASP A 178 7.48 -43.71 4.89
C ASP A 178 8.04 -42.28 4.81
N GLY A 179 7.18 -41.26 4.75
CA GLY A 179 7.57 -39.86 4.77
C GLY A 179 8.38 -39.44 3.53
N THR A 180 8.21 -40.15 2.41
CA THR A 180 9.08 -39.97 1.25
C THR A 180 8.70 -38.80 0.37
N THR A 181 7.51 -38.23 0.52
CA THR A 181 7.03 -37.13 -0.33
C THR A 181 7.77 -35.82 -0.09
N PHE A 182 7.75 -34.95 -1.10
CA PHE A 182 8.29 -33.60 -0.99
C PHE A 182 7.66 -32.83 0.18
N THR A 183 6.33 -32.81 0.28
CA THR A 183 5.60 -32.05 1.31
C THR A 183 5.96 -32.49 2.73
N GLN A 184 5.97 -33.80 3.00
CA GLN A 184 6.35 -34.33 4.32
C GLN A 184 7.80 -33.96 4.69
N ARG A 185 8.72 -34.09 3.72
CA ARG A 185 10.13 -33.73 3.92
C ARG A 185 10.31 -32.23 4.14
N TYR A 186 9.57 -31.41 3.41
CA TYR A 186 9.62 -29.96 3.53
C TYR A 186 9.06 -29.51 4.88
N TYR A 187 7.89 -30.02 5.28
CA TYR A 187 7.30 -29.82 6.62
C TYR A 187 8.32 -30.14 7.73
N ALA A 188 8.88 -31.35 7.70
CA ALA A 188 9.86 -31.79 8.70
C ALA A 188 11.15 -30.95 8.69
N SER A 189 11.51 -30.37 7.55
CA SER A 189 12.69 -29.49 7.45
C SER A 189 12.47 -28.17 8.20
N ILE A 190 11.29 -27.58 8.09
CA ILE A 190 10.93 -26.33 8.76
C ILE A 190 10.80 -26.57 10.26
N GLU A 191 10.13 -27.66 10.65
CA GLU A 191 9.99 -28.05 12.05
C GLU A 191 11.36 -28.23 12.72
N ARG A 192 12.25 -29.03 12.10
CA ARG A 192 13.62 -29.23 12.62
C ARG A 192 14.40 -27.93 12.69
N ALA A 193 14.29 -27.05 11.68
CA ALA A 193 14.97 -25.77 11.69
C ALA A 193 14.47 -24.88 12.83
N ALA A 194 13.16 -24.87 13.12
CA ALA A 194 12.60 -24.13 14.24
C ALA A 194 13.12 -24.66 15.58
N THR A 195 13.09 -25.98 15.79
CA THR A 195 13.64 -26.61 17.00
C THR A 195 15.13 -26.30 17.17
N MET A 196 15.95 -26.41 16.12
CA MET A 196 17.37 -26.09 16.20
C MET A 196 17.62 -24.61 16.53
N LYS A 197 16.80 -23.69 16.02
CA LYS A 197 16.90 -22.26 16.39
C LYS A 197 16.58 -22.05 17.87
N GLU A 198 15.57 -22.74 18.40
CA GLU A 198 15.21 -22.64 19.82
C GLU A 198 16.31 -23.22 20.71
N GLU A 199 16.84 -24.40 20.37
CA GLU A 199 17.89 -25.08 21.13
C GLU A 199 19.24 -24.37 21.07
N LEU A 200 19.68 -23.96 19.88
CA LEU A 200 21.03 -23.43 19.67
C LEU A 200 21.14 -21.93 19.94
N LEU A 201 20.07 -21.18 19.71
CA LEU A 201 20.08 -19.71 19.85
C LEU A 201 19.37 -19.25 21.13
N GLY A 202 18.71 -20.15 21.88
CA GLY A 202 17.91 -19.79 23.03
C GLY A 202 16.69 -18.92 22.68
N SER A 203 16.32 -18.89 21.40
CA SER A 203 15.15 -18.16 20.92
C SER A 203 13.90 -18.89 21.39
N SER A 204 12.89 -18.18 21.89
CA SER A 204 11.57 -18.72 22.17
C SER A 204 10.55 -18.17 21.18
N GLY A 205 9.55 -18.97 20.80
CA GLY A 205 8.51 -18.55 19.85
C GLY A 205 9.01 -18.42 18.42
N VAL A 206 9.91 -19.31 17.98
CA VAL A 206 10.41 -19.27 16.60
C VAL A 206 9.26 -19.53 15.64
N GLN A 207 9.09 -18.61 14.68
CA GLN A 207 8.03 -18.70 13.68
C GLN A 207 8.20 -19.95 12.82
N ARG A 208 7.10 -20.69 12.70
CA ARG A 208 6.97 -21.97 11.98
C ARG A 208 6.03 -21.76 10.80
N SER A 209 6.50 -21.08 9.78
CA SER A 209 5.73 -20.72 8.58
C SER A 209 6.09 -21.62 7.40
N LEU A 210 5.08 -22.19 6.73
CA LEU A 210 5.24 -22.87 5.45
C LEU A 210 5.28 -21.88 4.29
N TRP A 211 4.48 -20.82 4.39
CA TRP A 211 4.39 -19.80 3.36
C TRP A 211 4.06 -18.45 3.96
N SER A 212 4.59 -17.40 3.32
CA SER A 212 4.27 -16.00 3.61
C SER A 212 4.40 -15.18 2.33
N GLY A 213 3.39 -14.37 2.03
CA GLY A 213 3.38 -13.42 0.91
C GLY A 213 3.23 -11.97 1.38
N GLU A 214 3.66 -11.04 0.54
CA GLU A 214 3.48 -9.60 0.76
C GLU A 214 3.28 -8.94 -0.61
N PRO A 215 2.03 -8.90 -1.13
CA PRO A 215 1.78 -8.19 -2.38
C PRO A 215 2.08 -6.70 -2.22
N ASP A 216 2.67 -6.11 -3.26
CA ASP A 216 2.98 -4.67 -3.28
C ASP A 216 1.72 -3.81 -3.18
N ILE A 217 0.62 -4.25 -3.80
CA ILE A 217 -0.68 -3.58 -3.76
C ILE A 217 -1.77 -4.60 -3.44
N LEU A 218 -2.57 -4.30 -2.41
CA LEU A 218 -3.73 -5.09 -2.04
C LEU A 218 -4.96 -4.20 -1.99
N LEU A 219 -5.92 -4.41 -2.88
CA LEU A 219 -7.22 -3.75 -2.83
C LEU A 219 -8.29 -4.77 -2.44
N THR A 220 -9.03 -4.47 -1.38
CA THR A 220 -10.12 -5.33 -0.88
C THR A 220 -11.45 -4.62 -0.99
N LYS A 221 -12.48 -5.36 -1.37
CA LYS A 221 -13.90 -4.94 -1.33
C LYS A 221 -14.64 -5.82 -0.33
N ARG A 222 -15.27 -5.21 0.68
CA ARG A 222 -16.03 -5.91 1.71
C ARG A 222 -17.46 -5.38 1.77
N SER A 223 -18.43 -6.26 1.96
CA SER A 223 -19.82 -5.89 2.16
C SER A 223 -19.98 -5.05 3.43
N LEU A 224 -20.75 -3.96 3.36
CA LEU A 224 -21.13 -3.19 4.55
C LEU A 224 -22.07 -3.99 5.48
N GLU A 225 -22.92 -4.84 4.92
CA GLU A 225 -23.93 -5.59 5.69
C GLU A 225 -23.33 -6.77 6.45
N SER A 226 -22.50 -7.59 5.77
CA SER A 226 -21.97 -8.83 6.35
C SER A 226 -20.51 -8.73 6.82
N ALA A 227 -19.82 -7.62 6.52
CA ALA A 227 -18.37 -7.47 6.61
C ALA A 227 -17.56 -8.53 5.80
N GLY A 228 -18.25 -9.36 5.03
CA GLY A 228 -17.67 -10.43 4.23
C GLY A 228 -16.84 -9.89 3.07
N LEU A 229 -15.72 -10.56 2.79
CA LEU A 229 -14.88 -10.27 1.65
C LEU A 229 -15.64 -10.61 0.36
N GLN A 230 -15.77 -9.65 -0.55
CA GLN A 230 -16.46 -9.82 -1.83
C GLN A 230 -15.50 -9.90 -3.00
N ALA A 231 -14.42 -9.11 -2.96
CA ALA A 231 -13.40 -9.13 -4.00
C ALA A 231 -12.03 -8.71 -3.47
N VAL A 232 -11.00 -9.20 -4.15
CA VAL A 232 -9.59 -8.91 -3.90
C VAL A 232 -8.93 -8.60 -5.23
N PHE A 233 -8.16 -7.52 -5.27
CA PHE A 233 -7.22 -7.24 -6.35
C PHE A 233 -5.80 -7.28 -5.80
N LEU A 234 -4.96 -8.08 -6.45
CA LEU A 234 -3.54 -8.28 -6.14
C LEU A 234 -2.69 -7.55 -7.19
N GLY A 235 -1.84 -6.63 -6.75
CA GLY A 235 -0.90 -5.93 -7.61
C GLY A 235 0.54 -6.24 -7.22
N GLU A 236 1.35 -6.60 -8.21
CA GLU A 236 2.78 -6.84 -8.05
C GLU A 236 3.56 -5.89 -8.98
N VAL A 237 4.55 -5.18 -8.46
CA VAL A 237 5.22 -4.10 -9.15
C VAL A 237 6.68 -4.47 -9.39
N LYS A 238 7.07 -4.49 -10.66
CA LYS A 238 8.38 -5.00 -11.06
C LYS A 238 9.21 -3.93 -11.76
N TRP A 239 10.32 -3.59 -11.13
CA TRP A 239 11.32 -2.64 -11.64
C TRP A 239 12.58 -3.36 -12.12
N ALA A 240 12.89 -3.27 -13.41
CA ALA A 240 14.07 -3.91 -13.98
C ALA A 240 15.16 -2.88 -14.32
N GLU A 241 16.15 -2.59 -13.47
CA GLU A 241 17.15 -1.50 -13.68
C GLU A 241 17.53 -1.21 -15.14
N SER A 242 17.86 -2.25 -15.91
CA SER A 242 18.08 -2.18 -17.35
C SER A 242 16.79 -1.99 -18.15
N GLY A 243 16.74 -0.97 -19.02
CA GLY A 243 15.68 -0.77 -20.01
C GLY A 243 15.65 -1.80 -21.16
N ARG A 244 16.42 -2.88 -21.08
CA ARG A 244 16.39 -3.95 -22.09
C ARG A 244 15.11 -4.77 -21.92
N GLN A 245 14.36 -4.95 -23.01
CA GLN A 245 13.08 -5.69 -23.02
C GLN A 245 13.17 -7.08 -22.37
N LYS A 246 14.28 -7.81 -22.56
CA LYS A 246 14.49 -9.11 -21.90
C LYS A 246 14.57 -9.02 -20.37
N ALA A 247 15.20 -7.98 -19.82
CA ALA A 247 15.29 -7.80 -18.38
C ALA A 247 13.91 -7.45 -17.79
N ILE A 248 13.16 -6.61 -18.50
CA ILE A 248 11.80 -6.22 -18.14
C ILE A 248 10.86 -7.44 -18.17
N ALA A 249 10.92 -8.25 -19.24
CA ALA A 249 10.16 -9.48 -19.36
C ALA A 249 10.48 -10.49 -18.24
N SER A 250 11.77 -10.62 -17.88
CA SER A 250 12.18 -11.50 -16.77
C SER A 250 11.57 -11.04 -15.45
N LYS A 251 11.60 -9.74 -15.15
CA LYS A 251 10.98 -9.20 -13.93
C LYS A 251 9.47 -9.32 -13.94
N ALA A 252 8.83 -9.07 -15.08
CA ALA A 252 7.40 -9.29 -15.22
C ALA A 252 7.01 -10.77 -15.01
N ALA A 253 7.83 -11.71 -15.50
CA ALA A 253 7.61 -13.13 -15.27
C ALA A 253 7.71 -13.51 -13.78
N GLU A 254 8.70 -12.99 -13.06
CA GLU A 254 8.79 -13.15 -11.59
C GLU A 254 7.49 -12.66 -10.91
N GLY A 255 6.98 -11.49 -11.30
CA GLY A 255 5.72 -10.97 -10.76
C GLY A 255 4.49 -11.82 -11.11
N ILE A 256 4.46 -12.46 -12.28
CA ILE A 256 3.40 -13.39 -12.64
C ILE A 256 3.46 -14.64 -11.76
N GLU A 257 4.66 -15.16 -11.48
CA GLU A 257 4.86 -16.32 -10.61
C GLU A 257 4.35 -16.05 -9.19
N GLU A 258 4.71 -14.90 -8.61
CA GLU A 258 4.26 -14.48 -7.28
C GLU A 258 2.73 -14.29 -7.22
N LEU A 259 2.13 -13.62 -8.20
CA LEU A 259 0.66 -13.44 -8.22
C LEU A 259 -0.10 -14.76 -8.36
N CYS A 260 0.44 -15.72 -9.12
CA CYS A 260 -0.12 -17.07 -9.19
C CYS A 260 -0.04 -17.77 -7.83
N GLU A 261 1.12 -17.71 -7.18
CA GLU A 261 1.29 -18.27 -5.83
C GLU A 261 0.33 -17.64 -4.82
N TYR A 262 0.22 -16.30 -4.83
CA TYR A 262 -0.66 -15.56 -3.94
C TYR A 262 -2.10 -16.00 -4.15
N ARG A 263 -2.58 -16.06 -5.39
CA ARG A 263 -3.96 -16.45 -5.68
C ARG A 263 -4.30 -17.86 -5.19
N GLU A 264 -3.40 -18.83 -5.36
CA GLU A 264 -3.66 -20.21 -4.97
C GLU A 264 -3.55 -20.42 -3.45
N LEU A 265 -2.66 -19.68 -2.78
CA LEU A 265 -2.39 -19.84 -1.34
C LEU A 265 -3.14 -18.84 -0.44
N LEU A 266 -3.88 -17.89 -1.02
CA LEU A 266 -4.66 -16.90 -0.28
C LEU A 266 -5.77 -17.56 0.54
N THR A 267 -5.83 -17.28 1.83
CA THR A 267 -6.85 -17.83 2.73
C THR A 267 -7.77 -16.74 3.30
N ASP A 268 -8.96 -17.16 3.75
CA ASP A 268 -9.82 -16.33 4.60
C ASP A 268 -9.36 -16.33 6.07
N GLY A 269 -10.09 -15.63 6.93
CA GLY A 269 -9.77 -15.59 8.37
C GLY A 269 -9.95 -16.91 9.11
N ASN A 270 -10.52 -17.93 8.46
CA ASN A 270 -10.70 -19.28 9.01
C ASN A 270 -9.67 -20.27 8.42
N GLY A 271 -8.70 -19.79 7.64
CA GLY A 271 -7.69 -20.64 6.99
C GLY A 271 -8.19 -21.38 5.75
N SER A 272 -9.38 -21.06 5.22
CA SER A 272 -9.88 -21.69 4.00
C SER A 272 -9.34 -20.98 2.76
N TYR A 273 -8.82 -21.73 1.78
CA TYR A 273 -8.31 -21.20 0.52
C TYR A 273 -9.41 -20.51 -0.31
N LEU A 274 -9.21 -19.24 -0.66
CA LEU A 274 -10.21 -18.45 -1.39
C LEU A 274 -10.39 -18.92 -2.83
N ALA A 275 -9.32 -19.35 -3.50
CA ALA A 275 -9.41 -19.87 -4.87
C ALA A 275 -10.12 -21.24 -4.98
N SER A 276 -10.07 -22.04 -3.92
CA SER A 276 -10.60 -23.42 -3.88
C SER A 276 -12.03 -23.51 -3.35
N THR A 277 -12.50 -22.48 -2.64
CA THR A 277 -13.84 -22.48 -2.09
C THR A 277 -14.85 -22.05 -3.16
N ASN A 278 -16.06 -22.62 -3.15
CA ASN A 278 -17.22 -22.12 -3.91
C ASN A 278 -17.69 -20.73 -3.42
N GLN A 279 -16.87 -20.01 -2.64
CA GLN A 279 -17.17 -18.66 -2.20
C GLN A 279 -17.08 -17.73 -3.42
N SER A 280 -18.06 -16.83 -3.53
CA SER A 280 -18.21 -15.87 -4.63
C SER A 280 -17.17 -14.73 -4.60
N VAL A 281 -15.99 -14.95 -4.01
CA VAL A 281 -14.96 -13.91 -3.90
C VAL A 281 -14.26 -13.75 -5.24
N GLN A 282 -14.40 -12.57 -5.85
CA GLN A 282 -13.71 -12.26 -7.10
C GLN A 282 -12.24 -11.95 -6.81
N ILE A 283 -11.32 -12.68 -7.42
CA ILE A 283 -9.88 -12.43 -7.32
C ILE A 283 -9.37 -11.96 -8.67
N GLU A 284 -8.87 -10.73 -8.72
CA GLU A 284 -8.19 -10.16 -9.89
C GLU A 284 -6.72 -9.88 -9.57
N ALA A 285 -5.87 -9.90 -10.60
CA ALA A 285 -4.44 -9.68 -10.42
C ALA A 285 -3.83 -8.88 -11.58
N ALA A 286 -2.83 -8.05 -11.28
CA ALA A 286 -2.03 -7.41 -12.31
C ALA A 286 -0.55 -7.26 -11.92
N VAL A 287 0.32 -7.47 -12.90
CA VAL A 287 1.73 -7.08 -12.82
C VAL A 287 1.89 -5.70 -13.43
N PHE A 288 2.50 -4.80 -12.67
CA PHE A 288 2.85 -3.46 -13.10
C PHE A 288 4.34 -3.39 -13.43
N THR A 289 4.68 -2.89 -14.60
CA THR A 289 6.08 -2.81 -15.05
C THR A 289 6.35 -1.50 -15.80
N ARG A 290 7.62 -1.24 -16.11
CA ARG A 290 8.01 -0.13 -16.99
C ARG A 290 7.58 -0.40 -18.43
N ASP A 291 7.79 0.57 -19.32
CA ASP A 291 7.44 0.46 -20.74
C ASP A 291 7.90 -0.88 -21.36
N PHE A 292 6.91 -1.69 -21.74
CA PHE A 292 7.08 -3.06 -22.20
C PHE A 292 6.06 -3.37 -23.29
N ALA A 293 6.51 -3.91 -24.41
CA ALA A 293 5.63 -4.35 -25.48
C ALA A 293 5.56 -5.89 -25.47
N PRO A 294 4.59 -6.51 -24.79
CA PRO A 294 4.48 -7.97 -24.78
C PRO A 294 4.17 -8.49 -26.19
N GLU A 295 4.90 -9.51 -26.64
CA GLU A 295 4.64 -10.20 -27.92
C GLU A 295 3.54 -11.29 -27.79
N GLY A 296 3.00 -11.50 -26.59
CA GLY A 296 2.06 -12.58 -26.28
C GLY A 296 0.58 -12.15 -26.19
N ASN A 297 -0.32 -13.15 -26.23
CA ASN A 297 -1.75 -12.93 -26.02
C ASN A 297 -2.05 -12.48 -24.58
N ARG A 298 -3.00 -11.56 -24.43
CA ARG A 298 -3.46 -11.09 -23.12
C ARG A 298 -4.19 -12.21 -22.37
N SER A 299 -3.76 -12.52 -21.14
CA SER A 299 -4.51 -13.39 -20.23
C SER A 299 -5.75 -12.66 -19.72
N ARG A 300 -6.82 -13.43 -19.41
CA ARG A 300 -8.03 -12.88 -18.79
C ARG A 300 -7.94 -12.76 -17.27
N GLN A 301 -6.98 -13.45 -16.63
CA GLN A 301 -6.92 -13.58 -15.18
C GLN A 301 -5.83 -12.70 -14.53
N THR A 302 -4.69 -12.54 -15.21
CA THR A 302 -3.60 -11.66 -14.78
C THR A 302 -3.31 -10.67 -15.88
N GLN A 303 -3.42 -9.38 -15.56
CA GLN A 303 -3.12 -8.31 -16.51
C GLN A 303 -1.65 -7.90 -16.41
N LEU A 304 -1.03 -7.55 -17.53
CA LEU A 304 0.27 -6.88 -17.54
C LEU A 304 0.01 -5.42 -17.90
N ILE A 305 0.32 -4.52 -16.99
CA ILE A 305 0.09 -3.07 -17.12
C ILE A 305 1.46 -2.40 -17.15
N THR A 306 1.69 -1.55 -18.14
CA THR A 306 2.99 -0.95 -18.40
C THR A 306 2.95 0.54 -18.15
N TYR A 307 4.10 1.11 -17.77
CA TYR A 307 4.19 2.54 -17.50
C TYR A 307 3.71 3.36 -18.69
N GLY A 308 2.74 4.24 -18.44
CA GLY A 308 2.07 5.04 -19.47
C GLY A 308 0.71 4.49 -19.91
N ASP A 309 0.36 3.25 -19.54
CA ASP A 309 -0.97 2.70 -19.77
C ASP A 309 -2.02 3.33 -18.83
N ASP A 310 -3.23 3.52 -19.34
CA ASP A 310 -4.39 3.83 -18.51
C ASP A 310 -4.84 2.58 -17.75
N ILE A 311 -4.90 2.69 -16.42
CA ILE A 311 -5.39 1.62 -15.56
C ILE A 311 -6.92 1.61 -15.63
N LYS A 312 -7.50 0.45 -15.94
CA LYS A 312 -8.93 0.22 -15.75
C LYS A 312 -9.20 -0.16 -14.31
N ARG A 313 -10.32 0.31 -13.76
CA ARG A 313 -10.80 -0.04 -12.42
C ARG A 313 -10.95 -1.57 -12.31
N PRO A 314 -10.22 -2.25 -11.39
CA PRO A 314 -10.21 -3.71 -11.32
C PRO A 314 -11.42 -4.31 -10.59
N ILE A 315 -12.03 -3.61 -9.61
CA ILE A 315 -13.18 -4.11 -8.80
C ILE A 315 -14.08 -2.97 -8.26
#